data_AF-A0A6Y5CFP2-F1
#
_entry.id   AF-A0A6Y5CFP2-F1
#
_cell.length_a   1.000
_cell.length_b   1.000
_cell.length_c   1.000
_cell.angle_alpha   90.00
_cell.angle_beta   90.00
_cell.angle_gamma   90.00
#
_symmetry.space_group_name_H-M   'P 1'
#
loop_
_entity.id
_entity.type
_entity.pdbx_description
1 polymer ?
#
loop_
_entity_poly.entity_id
_entity_poly.type
_entity_poly.pdbx_seq_one_letter_code
_entity_poly.pdbx_strand_id
1 'polypeptide(L)'
;MGTLIQLLDRPIAYNPAFAKLRVGKVKAGPVAAVFLSQMVYWHNRMDGGWMYKTQADIASETALTRDEQETARKRLIQLGVLEEDRRGVPATMHYRINPERLEALLLETTQSVKKAAPQNKTRLRNIQNVEMPQSGLVQSRKLDCGDSTNKDVETPQTSMGQPNEQACGDPTNFHTGDYTENTQESTQDKKTYCPVAQQPDPEVVITDQAKKVLTHLNQTTGSRFQVCKTSLEHIRARLREGFTPEEMVMVIDYSKEKWGADIKMAEYLRPTTLFIPSNFPGYLQSANRWDSAGRPERKDWGRARKHDPMKFGPVDTKIPEGFRG
;
A
#
# COMPACT_ATOMS: atom_id res chain seq x y z
N MET A 1 40.74 -5.62 23.72
CA MET A 1 39.67 -4.64 23.42
C MET A 1 38.33 -5.29 23.72
N GLY A 2 37.41 -4.60 24.37
CA GLY A 2 36.15 -5.20 24.83
C GLY A 2 35.28 -5.70 23.68
N THR A 3 34.65 -6.85 23.87
CA THR A 3 33.71 -7.52 22.94
C THR A 3 32.61 -6.59 22.39
N LEU A 4 32.24 -5.56 23.15
CA LEU A 4 31.28 -4.52 22.72
C LEU A 4 31.77 -3.70 21.52
N ILE A 5 33.06 -3.36 21.45
CA ILE A 5 33.62 -2.57 20.35
C ILE A 5 33.67 -3.39 19.06
N GLN A 6 33.90 -4.71 19.17
CA GLN A 6 33.86 -5.63 18.04
C GLN A 6 32.43 -5.82 17.48
N LEU A 7 31.38 -5.63 18.29
CA LEU A 7 29.99 -5.63 17.83
C LEU A 7 29.60 -4.35 17.09
N LEU A 8 30.33 -3.24 17.31
CA LEU A 8 30.10 -1.94 16.67
C LEU A 8 31.00 -1.72 15.43
N ASP A 9 31.66 -2.77 14.94
CA ASP A 9 32.76 -2.68 13.96
C ASP A 9 32.31 -2.30 12.53
N ARG A 10 31.00 -2.17 12.28
CA ARG A 10 30.45 -1.78 10.97
C ARG A 10 29.41 -0.66 11.06
N PRO A 11 29.78 0.54 11.53
CA PRO A 11 28.85 1.66 11.60
C PRO A 11 28.58 2.20 10.18
N ILE A 12 27.31 2.49 9.88
CA ILE A 12 26.96 3.28 8.69
C ILE A 12 27.01 4.75 9.03
N ALA A 13 27.84 5.49 8.29
CA ALA A 13 27.90 6.94 8.39
C ALA A 13 26.63 7.56 7.79
N TYR A 14 25.75 8.09 8.66
CA TYR A 14 24.60 8.86 8.22
C TYR A 14 25.02 10.27 7.79
N ASN A 15 24.73 10.66 6.55
CA ASN A 15 24.99 12.01 6.06
C ASN A 15 23.68 12.82 5.97
N PRO A 16 23.47 13.84 6.84
CA PRO A 16 22.27 14.67 6.80
C PRO A 16 22.08 15.43 5.49
N ALA A 17 23.13 15.67 4.70
CA ALA A 17 23.01 16.31 3.40
C ALA A 17 22.20 15.43 2.43
N PHE A 18 22.38 14.10 2.47
CA PHE A 18 21.62 13.16 1.65
C PHE A 18 20.12 13.19 1.97
N ALA A 19 19.75 13.38 3.24
CA ALA A 19 18.33 13.44 3.63
C ALA A 19 17.62 14.70 3.11
N LYS A 20 18.39 15.77 2.86
CA LYS A 20 17.89 17.06 2.39
C LYS A 20 17.79 17.17 0.87
N LEU A 21 18.33 16.19 0.13
CA LEU A 21 18.25 16.15 -1.32
C LEU A 21 16.79 16.20 -1.78
N ARG A 22 16.53 17.01 -2.81
CA ARG A 22 15.21 17.19 -3.37
C ARG A 22 15.28 17.60 -4.83
N VAL A 23 14.29 17.18 -5.61
CA VAL A 23 14.04 17.64 -6.98
C VAL A 23 12.55 17.94 -7.09
N GLY A 24 12.20 19.20 -7.37
CA GLY A 24 10.82 19.65 -7.34
C GLY A 24 10.14 19.35 -6.00
N LYS A 25 9.07 18.54 -6.02
CA LYS A 25 8.31 18.13 -4.82
C LYS A 25 8.89 16.87 -4.14
N VAL A 26 9.76 16.12 -4.81
CA VAL A 26 10.32 14.86 -4.29
C VAL A 26 11.45 15.16 -3.32
N LYS A 27 11.40 14.58 -2.12
CA LYS A 27 12.43 14.67 -1.08
C LYS A 27 13.00 13.28 -0.79
N ALA A 28 14.31 13.18 -0.59
CA ALA A 28 14.96 11.93 -0.19
C ALA A 28 14.46 11.47 1.20
N GLY A 29 14.69 12.29 2.22
CA GLY A 29 14.39 11.94 3.61
C GLY A 29 15.40 10.98 4.24
N PRO A 30 15.23 10.66 5.54
CA PRO A 30 16.24 9.94 6.32
C PRO A 30 16.46 8.50 5.85
N VAL A 31 15.39 7.80 5.46
CA VAL A 31 15.46 6.41 4.97
C VAL A 31 16.29 6.33 3.69
N ALA A 32 16.04 7.23 2.74
CA ALA A 32 16.81 7.31 1.49
C ALA A 32 18.27 7.72 1.75
N ALA A 33 18.52 8.55 2.76
CA ALA A 33 19.87 8.95 3.13
C ALA A 33 20.70 7.79 3.70
N VAL A 34 20.12 6.95 4.56
CA VAL A 34 20.80 5.74 5.07
C VAL A 34 21.11 4.78 3.94
N PHE A 35 20.12 4.52 3.06
CA PHE A 35 20.32 3.66 1.89
C PHE A 35 21.43 4.22 0.98
N LEU A 36 21.37 5.52 0.67
CA LEU A 36 22.36 6.18 -0.19
C LEU A 36 23.76 6.16 0.42
N SER A 37 23.89 6.41 1.73
CA SER A 37 25.17 6.28 2.44
C SER A 37 25.81 4.92 2.20
N GLN A 38 25.02 3.85 2.28
CA GLN A 38 25.52 2.49 2.04
C GLN A 38 25.90 2.27 0.57
N MET A 39 25.11 2.77 -0.37
CA MET A 39 25.44 2.64 -1.80
C MET A 39 26.69 3.42 -2.19
N VAL A 40 26.92 4.61 -1.61
CA VAL A 40 28.13 5.41 -1.84
C VAL A 40 29.38 4.72 -1.29
N TYR A 41 29.28 4.07 -0.14
CA TYR A 41 30.38 3.27 0.41
C TYR A 41 30.84 2.19 -0.58
N TRP A 42 29.90 1.44 -1.15
CA TRP A 42 30.20 0.41 -2.14
C TRP A 42 30.63 0.98 -3.49
N HIS A 43 30.05 2.09 -3.95
CA HIS A 43 30.44 2.78 -5.17
C HIS A 43 31.94 3.12 -5.19
N ASN A 44 32.45 3.67 -4.09
CA ASN A 44 33.87 4.01 -3.96
C ASN A 44 34.79 2.78 -3.97
N ARG A 45 34.30 1.64 -3.50
CA ARG A 45 35.05 0.38 -3.47
C ARG A 45 34.99 -0.39 -4.80
N MET A 46 34.02 -0.07 -5.64
CA MET A 46 33.74 -0.69 -6.94
C MET A 46 34.10 0.22 -8.12
N ASP A 47 34.89 1.27 -7.88
CA ASP A 47 35.34 2.25 -8.89
C ASP A 47 34.20 2.83 -9.74
N GLY A 48 33.07 3.12 -9.09
CA GLY A 48 31.88 3.67 -9.74
C GLY A 48 31.07 2.71 -10.62
N GLY A 49 31.41 1.42 -10.58
CA GLY A 49 30.74 0.36 -11.31
C GLY A 49 29.36 -0.03 -10.74
N TRP A 50 28.73 -0.99 -11.45
CA TRP A 50 27.50 -1.62 -11.00
C TRP A 50 27.78 -2.56 -9.83
N MET A 51 26.97 -2.48 -8.78
CA MET A 51 27.07 -3.32 -7.59
C MET A 51 25.84 -4.21 -7.46
N TYR A 52 26.06 -5.52 -7.31
CA TYR A 52 25.01 -6.47 -6.97
C TYR A 52 24.74 -6.47 -5.46
N LYS A 53 23.47 -6.38 -5.07
CA LYS A 53 23.04 -6.53 -3.68
C LYS A 53 21.64 -7.15 -3.58
N THR A 54 21.47 -8.07 -2.64
CA THR A 54 20.13 -8.57 -2.29
C THR A 54 19.45 -7.67 -1.27
N GLN A 55 18.14 -7.82 -1.12
CA GLN A 55 17.38 -7.13 -0.07
C GLN A 55 17.83 -7.55 1.33
N ALA A 56 18.23 -8.81 1.51
CA ALA A 56 18.75 -9.33 2.77
C ALA A 56 20.12 -8.74 3.11
N ASP A 57 21.02 -8.62 2.13
CA ASP A 57 22.32 -7.95 2.32
C ASP A 57 22.11 -6.50 2.76
N ILE A 58 21.25 -5.76 2.05
CA ILE A 58 20.93 -4.37 2.38
C ILE A 58 20.30 -4.27 3.76
N ALA A 59 19.41 -5.20 4.14
CA ALA A 59 18.81 -5.22 5.47
C ALA A 59 19.85 -5.48 6.56
N SER A 60 20.79 -6.40 6.33
CA SER A 60 21.88 -6.71 7.28
C SER A 60 22.84 -5.53 7.47
N GLU A 61 23.03 -4.72 6.42
CA GLU A 61 23.88 -3.54 6.45
C GLU A 61 23.15 -2.35 7.11
N THR A 62 21.92 -2.07 6.68
CA THR A 62 21.22 -0.80 6.98
C THR A 62 20.12 -0.89 8.03
N ALA A 63 19.72 -2.10 8.43
CA ALA A 63 18.52 -2.38 9.22
C ALA A 63 17.20 -1.87 8.60
N LEU A 64 17.20 -1.46 7.33
CA LEU A 64 15.98 -1.01 6.64
C LEU A 64 15.11 -2.20 6.24
N THR A 65 13.81 -2.09 6.55
CA THR A 65 12.79 -3.04 6.10
C THR A 65 12.63 -3.03 4.58
N ARG A 66 12.02 -4.08 4.01
CA ARG A 66 11.78 -4.18 2.57
C ARG A 66 11.03 -2.96 2.01
N ASP A 67 10.01 -2.48 2.72
CA ASP A 67 9.20 -1.34 2.29
C ASP A 67 9.99 -0.02 2.38
N GLU A 68 10.83 0.14 3.40
CA GLU A 68 11.74 1.28 3.53
C GLU A 68 12.80 1.30 2.43
N GLN A 69 13.39 0.13 2.12
CA GLN A 69 14.33 0.00 1.00
C GLN A 69 13.65 0.39 -0.31
N GLU A 70 12.45 -0.12 -0.59
CA GLU A 70 11.72 0.23 -1.82
C GLU A 70 11.36 1.72 -1.89
N THR A 71 10.96 2.31 -0.76
CA THR A 71 10.70 3.75 -0.66
C THR A 71 11.96 4.57 -0.92
N ALA A 72 13.10 4.17 -0.35
CA ALA A 72 14.39 4.80 -0.60
C ALA A 72 14.77 4.74 -2.09
N ARG A 73 14.70 3.54 -2.69
CA ARG A 73 15.04 3.35 -4.11
C ARG A 73 14.18 4.22 -5.01
N LYS A 74 12.85 4.17 -4.87
CA LYS A 74 11.92 4.97 -5.68
C LYS A 74 12.26 6.46 -5.62
N ARG A 75 12.54 6.98 -4.42
CA ARG A 75 12.93 8.38 -4.24
C ARG A 75 14.27 8.71 -4.87
N LEU A 76 15.29 7.87 -4.68
CA LEU A 76 16.63 8.11 -5.23
C LEU A 76 16.67 8.00 -6.76
N ILE A 77 15.88 7.10 -7.35
CA ILE A 77 15.67 6.99 -8.80
C ILE A 77 14.97 8.24 -9.32
N GLN A 78 13.90 8.71 -8.66
CA GLN A 78 13.22 9.96 -9.04
C GLN A 78 14.13 11.20 -8.93
N LEU A 79 15.10 11.20 -8.01
CA LEU A 79 16.10 12.26 -7.92
C LEU A 79 17.17 12.14 -9.03
N GLY A 80 17.25 10.99 -9.71
CA GLY A 80 18.27 10.65 -10.71
C GLY A 80 19.62 10.25 -10.09
N VAL A 81 19.68 10.01 -8.78
CA VAL A 81 20.92 9.69 -8.06
C VAL A 81 21.25 8.19 -8.13
N LEU A 82 20.23 7.35 -8.22
CA LEU A 82 20.36 5.90 -8.24
C LEU A 82 19.79 5.34 -9.55
N GLU A 83 20.57 4.46 -10.18
CA GLU A 83 20.14 3.60 -11.28
C GLU A 83 20.01 2.17 -10.75
N GLU A 84 18.96 1.45 -11.17
CA GLU A 84 18.77 0.04 -10.86
C GLU A 84 18.56 -0.77 -12.14
N ASP A 85 19.09 -1.99 -12.17
CA ASP A 85 19.02 -2.86 -13.35
C ASP A 85 18.90 -4.34 -12.91
N ARG A 86 18.15 -5.13 -13.68
CA ARG A 86 17.95 -6.56 -13.44
C ARG A 86 18.75 -7.36 -14.45
N ARG A 87 19.68 -8.19 -13.97
CA ARG A 87 20.62 -8.93 -14.83
C ARG A 87 20.61 -10.43 -14.57
N GLY A 88 20.89 -11.19 -15.62
CA GLY A 88 21.14 -12.64 -15.56
C GLY A 88 19.90 -13.50 -15.33
N VAL A 89 20.14 -14.79 -15.13
CA VAL A 89 19.14 -15.82 -14.80
C VAL A 89 19.73 -16.67 -13.67
N PRO A 90 19.11 -16.74 -12.47
CA PRO A 90 17.93 -15.98 -12.05
C PRO A 90 18.21 -14.46 -12.00
N ALA A 91 17.17 -13.65 -12.22
CA ALA A 91 17.31 -12.20 -12.33
C ALA A 91 17.75 -11.56 -11.00
N THR A 92 18.88 -10.85 -11.03
CA THR A 92 19.52 -10.24 -9.85
C THR A 92 19.53 -8.72 -9.93
N MET A 93 19.31 -8.06 -8.78
CA MET A 93 19.27 -6.59 -8.69
C MET A 93 20.69 -6.00 -8.62
N HIS A 94 20.99 -5.12 -9.57
CA HIS A 94 22.21 -4.34 -9.63
C HIS A 94 21.89 -2.86 -9.45
N TYR A 95 22.78 -2.15 -8.77
CA TYR A 95 22.64 -0.72 -8.48
C TYR A 95 23.85 0.04 -8.97
N ARG A 96 23.65 1.30 -9.35
CA ARG A 96 24.73 2.24 -9.65
C ARG A 96 24.35 3.63 -9.18
N ILE A 97 25.31 4.34 -8.61
CA ILE A 97 25.15 5.76 -8.26
C ILE A 97 25.58 6.61 -9.45
N ASN A 98 24.79 7.64 -9.75
CA ASN A 98 25.15 8.69 -10.68
C ASN A 98 25.87 9.83 -9.91
N PRO A 99 27.21 9.90 -9.97
CA PRO A 99 27.99 10.83 -9.16
C PRO A 99 27.77 12.28 -9.58
N GLU A 100 27.64 12.56 -10.88
CA GLU A 100 27.40 13.90 -11.42
C GLU A 100 26.08 14.46 -10.91
N ARG A 101 25.03 13.63 -10.92
CA ARG A 101 23.71 14.04 -10.41
C ARG A 101 23.73 14.25 -8.90
N LEU A 102 24.41 13.38 -8.16
CA LEU A 102 24.56 13.52 -6.71
C LEU A 102 25.31 14.81 -6.35
N GLU A 103 26.41 15.09 -7.03
CA GLU A 103 27.21 16.30 -6.83
C GLU A 103 26.39 17.57 -7.10
N ALA A 104 25.69 17.62 -8.23
CA ALA A 104 24.84 18.76 -8.58
C ALA A 104 23.80 19.07 -7.49
N LEU A 105 23.09 18.03 -6.99
CA LEU A 105 22.07 18.22 -5.95
C LEU A 105 22.65 18.62 -4.59
N LEU A 106 23.85 18.14 -4.25
CA LEU A 106 24.55 18.56 -3.03
C LEU A 106 24.96 20.03 -3.11
N LEU A 107 25.50 20.48 -4.25
CA LEU A 107 25.88 21.87 -4.48
C LEU A 107 24.66 22.79 -4.39
N GLU A 108 23.55 22.44 -5.04
CA GLU A 108 22.29 23.18 -4.94
C GLU A 108 21.79 23.31 -3.50
N THR A 109 21.89 22.22 -2.73
CA THR A 109 21.49 22.20 -1.32
C THR A 109 22.33 23.18 -0.50
N THR A 110 23.65 23.24 -0.71
CA THR A 110 24.52 24.20 0.00
C THR A 110 24.29 25.66 -0.39
N GLN A 111 23.97 25.94 -1.66
CA GLN A 111 23.73 27.31 -2.14
C GLN A 111 22.40 27.86 -1.63
N SER A 112 21.38 27.02 -1.45
CA SER A 112 20.09 27.42 -0.89
C SER A 112 20.20 27.93 0.55
N VAL A 113 21.17 27.44 1.33
CA VAL A 113 21.42 27.86 2.72
C VAL A 113 22.06 29.26 2.78
N LYS A 114 22.89 29.62 1.79
CA LYS A 114 23.54 30.96 1.75
C LYS A 114 22.57 32.09 1.42
N LYS A 115 21.43 31.81 0.77
CA LYS A 115 20.39 32.81 0.45
C LYS A 115 19.44 33.13 1.62
N ALA A 116 19.57 32.42 2.75
CA ALA A 116 18.70 32.53 3.92
C ALA A 116 19.40 33.14 5.16
N ALA A 117 20.36 34.06 4.98
CA ALA A 117 20.94 34.83 6.09
C ALA A 117 20.04 36.05 6.41
N PRO A 118 19.44 36.17 7.62
CA PRO A 118 18.70 37.36 8.02
C PRO A 118 19.67 38.45 8.53
N GLN A 119 19.43 39.70 8.13
CA GLN A 119 20.01 40.85 8.80
C GLN A 119 19.39 40.97 10.20
N ASN A 120 20.07 40.46 11.22
CA ASN A 120 19.76 40.77 12.61
C ASN A 120 20.37 42.13 12.96
N LYS A 121 19.53 43.16 13.08
CA LYS A 121 19.85 44.33 13.88
C LYS A 121 19.79 43.94 15.36
N THR A 122 20.98 43.82 15.94
CA THR A 122 21.37 44.07 17.32
C THR A 122 20.24 44.41 18.31
N ARG A 123 20.01 43.53 19.30
CA ARG A 123 19.93 43.94 20.72
C ARG A 123 20.51 42.84 21.60
N LEU A 124 21.51 43.23 22.37
CA LEU A 124 22.25 42.42 23.33
C LEU A 124 21.60 42.52 24.72
N ARG A 125 21.82 41.47 25.52
CA ARG A 125 21.67 41.31 27.01
C ARG A 125 20.27 40.91 27.49
N ASN A 126 20.10 39.99 28.45
CA ASN A 126 21.03 39.37 29.41
C ASN A 126 20.52 37.99 29.86
N ILE A 127 21.44 37.14 30.30
CA ILE A 127 21.22 35.81 30.90
C ILE A 127 20.77 35.96 32.36
N GLN A 128 19.76 35.20 32.79
CA GLN A 128 19.67 34.63 34.14
C GLN A 128 18.77 33.37 34.10
N ASN A 129 19.36 32.25 34.51
CA ASN A 129 18.70 30.96 34.75
C ASN A 129 17.69 31.08 35.90
N VAL A 130 16.53 30.39 35.84
CA VAL A 130 15.90 29.59 36.92
C VAL A 130 14.74 28.75 36.31
N GLU A 131 14.79 27.45 36.60
CA GLU A 131 13.76 26.40 36.78
C GLU A 131 12.38 26.41 36.04
N MET A 132 12.02 25.22 35.54
CA MET A 132 10.65 24.72 35.28
C MET A 132 9.75 24.86 36.54
N PRO A 133 8.38 24.96 36.47
CA PRO A 133 7.55 23.95 35.78
C PRO A 133 6.13 24.37 35.27
N GLN A 134 5.50 23.37 34.62
CA GLN A 134 4.07 23.04 34.57
C GLN A 134 3.05 23.74 33.63
N SER A 135 2.38 22.86 32.86
CA SER A 135 0.93 22.76 32.58
C SER A 135 0.21 23.86 31.81
N GLY A 136 -0.49 23.46 30.73
CA GLY A 136 -1.43 24.32 30.00
C GLY A 136 -2.04 23.67 28.76
N LEU A 137 -3.17 23.01 28.95
CA LEU A 137 -4.11 22.48 27.97
C LEU A 137 -4.62 23.57 26.99
N VAL A 138 -4.89 23.22 25.72
CA VAL A 138 -6.02 23.68 24.84
C VAL A 138 -5.71 23.42 23.33
N GLN A 139 -6.34 22.34 22.85
CA GLN A 139 -7.18 22.20 21.64
C GLN A 139 -6.88 22.88 20.27
N SER A 140 -6.69 21.99 19.29
CA SER A 140 -7.39 21.84 17.99
C SER A 140 -7.68 23.06 17.10
N ARG A 141 -7.18 22.98 15.85
CA ARG A 141 -7.91 23.43 14.66
C ARG A 141 -7.72 22.44 13.49
N LYS A 142 -8.85 21.92 13.01
CA LYS A 142 -9.03 21.32 11.68
C LYS A 142 -8.94 22.42 10.61
N LEU A 143 -8.51 22.06 9.41
CA LEU A 143 -8.89 22.61 8.09
C LEU A 143 -8.30 21.64 7.05
N ASP A 144 -9.10 20.72 6.51
CA ASP A 144 -10.09 20.85 5.43
C ASP A 144 -9.49 20.47 4.06
N CYS A 145 -10.29 19.71 3.33
CA CYS A 145 -9.97 18.92 2.16
C CYS A 145 -9.94 19.78 0.89
N GLY A 146 -9.21 19.33 -0.13
CA GLY A 146 -9.26 19.89 -1.47
C GLY A 146 -8.98 18.81 -2.51
N ASP A 147 -10.05 18.34 -3.16
CA ASP A 147 -10.04 17.42 -4.29
C ASP A 147 -9.67 18.10 -5.62
N SER A 148 -9.05 17.35 -6.54
CA SER A 148 -9.20 17.40 -8.02
C SER A 148 -8.12 16.49 -8.65
N THR A 149 -8.46 15.30 -9.18
CA THR A 149 -9.03 14.92 -10.50
C THR A 149 -8.04 14.70 -11.66
N ASN A 150 -8.17 13.49 -12.25
CA ASN A 150 -7.90 13.01 -13.62
C ASN A 150 -6.46 12.58 -14.02
N LYS A 151 -6.25 11.27 -14.29
CA LYS A 151 -6.22 10.55 -15.61
C LYS A 151 -4.82 10.65 -16.27
N ASP A 152 -4.13 9.63 -16.81
CA ASP A 152 -4.43 8.31 -17.37
C ASP A 152 -3.19 7.37 -17.32
N VAL A 153 -3.45 6.06 -17.25
CA VAL A 153 -2.87 4.91 -18.01
C VAL A 153 -1.35 4.83 -18.31
N GLU A 154 -0.66 3.84 -17.72
CA GLU A 154 0.00 2.70 -18.43
C GLU A 154 0.64 1.68 -17.45
N THR A 155 0.38 0.40 -17.71
CA THR A 155 1.01 -0.84 -17.19
C THR A 155 1.59 -1.55 -18.43
N PRO A 156 2.56 -2.51 -18.38
CA PRO A 156 2.82 -3.42 -17.26
C PRO A 156 4.28 -3.85 -17.02
N GLN A 157 4.55 -4.58 -15.93
CA GLN A 157 5.04 -5.98 -16.01
C GLN A 157 5.20 -6.68 -14.66
N THR A 158 4.87 -7.97 -14.70
CA THR A 158 4.76 -8.98 -13.66
C THR A 158 6.08 -9.77 -13.53
N SER A 159 6.54 -10.09 -12.31
CA SER A 159 7.40 -11.26 -12.06
C SER A 159 7.50 -11.66 -10.57
N MET A 160 6.72 -12.68 -10.18
CA MET A 160 7.08 -13.94 -9.47
C MET A 160 8.20 -13.92 -8.39
N GLY A 161 7.87 -14.15 -7.11
CA GLY A 161 8.06 -15.43 -6.37
C GLY A 161 8.76 -15.10 -5.02
N GLN A 162 8.61 -15.74 -3.86
CA GLN A 162 8.05 -17.03 -3.39
C GLN A 162 7.85 -16.95 -1.84
N PRO A 163 7.35 -18.01 -1.15
CA PRO A 163 6.49 -17.90 0.02
C PRO A 163 7.27 -17.75 1.33
N ASN A 164 6.69 -17.06 2.31
CA ASN A 164 7.15 -17.14 3.69
C ASN A 164 6.02 -17.65 4.57
N GLU A 165 6.31 -18.74 5.27
CA GLU A 165 5.47 -19.36 6.28
C GLU A 165 5.05 -18.33 7.32
N GLN A 166 3.75 -18.28 7.58
CA GLN A 166 3.15 -17.33 8.49
C GLN A 166 3.16 -17.93 9.90
N ALA A 167 4.22 -17.67 10.64
CA ALA A 167 4.29 -17.94 12.07
C ALA A 167 3.42 -16.92 12.84
N CYS A 168 2.23 -17.34 13.23
CA CYS A 168 1.44 -16.67 14.26
C CYS A 168 1.92 -17.20 15.61
N GLY A 169 2.64 -16.38 16.38
CA GLY A 169 3.02 -16.72 17.76
C GLY A 169 1.81 -16.81 18.67
N ASP A 170 1.91 -17.74 19.63
CA ASP A 170 0.89 -18.29 20.52
C ASP A 170 0.24 -17.31 21.55
N PRO A 171 -0.85 -17.72 22.22
CA PRO A 171 -1.89 -16.84 22.76
C PRO A 171 -1.66 -16.47 24.22
N THR A 172 -2.12 -15.29 24.61
CA THR A 172 -2.42 -15.00 26.02
C THR A 172 -3.91 -15.22 26.28
N ASN A 173 -4.18 -16.29 27.03
CA ASN A 173 -5.42 -16.57 27.74
C ASN A 173 -6.01 -15.31 28.39
N PHE A 174 -7.25 -14.97 28.04
CA PHE A 174 -8.14 -14.27 28.94
C PHE A 174 -9.44 -15.05 29.07
N HIS A 175 -9.82 -15.26 30.32
CA HIS A 175 -10.92 -16.09 30.80
C HIS A 175 -12.24 -15.88 30.04
N THR A 176 -12.79 -17.02 29.61
CA THR A 176 -14.20 -17.25 29.36
C THR A 176 -15.02 -16.75 30.55
N GLY A 177 -15.78 -15.68 30.35
CA GLY A 177 -16.96 -15.38 31.15
C GLY A 177 -18.17 -15.92 30.42
N ASP A 178 -18.64 -17.09 30.82
CA ASP A 178 -19.98 -17.57 30.48
C ASP A 178 -21.01 -16.55 30.99
N TYR A 179 -21.75 -15.93 30.07
CA TYR A 179 -23.04 -15.32 30.38
C TYR A 179 -24.10 -16.15 29.69
N THR A 180 -24.57 -17.15 30.43
CA THR A 180 -25.83 -17.85 30.19
C THR A 180 -26.97 -16.83 30.21
N GLU A 181 -27.71 -16.78 29.12
CA GLU A 181 -29.05 -16.21 29.03
C GLU A 181 -29.91 -16.78 30.17
N ASN A 182 -30.37 -15.91 31.08
CA ASN A 182 -31.44 -16.24 32.00
C ASN A 182 -32.55 -15.20 31.86
N THR A 183 -33.56 -15.58 31.09
CA THR A 183 -34.84 -14.89 30.96
C THR A 183 -35.56 -14.98 32.31
N GLN A 184 -35.73 -13.83 32.98
CA GLN A 184 -36.73 -13.67 34.02
C GLN A 184 -37.74 -12.61 33.59
N GLU A 185 -38.95 -13.07 33.31
CA GLU A 185 -40.17 -12.31 33.16
C GLU A 185 -40.54 -11.72 34.53
N SER A 186 -40.56 -10.38 34.64
CA SER A 186 -41.10 -9.68 35.81
C SER A 186 -41.98 -8.53 35.34
N THR A 187 -43.28 -8.77 35.45
CA THR A 187 -44.37 -7.85 35.14
C THR A 187 -44.45 -6.76 36.21
N GLN A 188 -44.21 -5.50 35.85
CA GLN A 188 -44.86 -4.39 36.54
C GLN A 188 -44.93 -3.11 35.70
N ASP A 189 -46.16 -2.65 35.52
CA ASP A 189 -46.59 -1.46 34.81
C ASP A 189 -45.76 -0.19 35.09
N LYS A 190 -45.22 0.41 34.02
CA LYS A 190 -44.93 1.86 33.99
C LYS A 190 -44.88 2.37 32.55
N LYS A 191 -45.95 3.10 32.19
CA LYS A 191 -46.10 4.06 31.07
C LYS A 191 -44.94 4.08 30.05
N THR A 192 -45.14 3.32 28.98
CA THR A 192 -44.28 3.28 27.78
C THR A 192 -44.35 4.62 27.04
N TYR A 193 -43.35 5.48 27.25
CA TYR A 193 -42.92 6.47 26.26
C TYR A 193 -41.79 5.79 25.49
N CYS A 194 -42.03 5.37 24.25
CA CYS A 194 -41.03 4.68 23.43
C CYS A 194 -39.82 5.59 23.20
N PRO A 195 -38.62 5.31 23.74
CA PRO A 195 -37.42 5.92 23.20
C PRO A 195 -37.15 5.23 21.87
N VAL A 196 -37.03 6.02 20.80
CA VAL A 196 -36.47 5.56 19.53
C VAL A 196 -35.16 4.82 19.83
N ALA A 197 -35.06 3.55 19.42
CA ALA A 197 -33.87 2.73 19.64
C ALA A 197 -32.63 3.49 19.15
N GLN A 198 -31.61 3.62 20.02
CA GLN A 198 -30.35 4.24 19.62
C GLN A 198 -29.79 3.48 18.42
N GLN A 199 -29.57 4.19 17.32
CA GLN A 199 -28.96 3.57 16.15
C GLN A 199 -27.55 3.08 16.52
N PRO A 200 -27.18 1.85 16.10
CA PRO A 200 -25.87 1.29 16.41
C PRO A 200 -24.76 2.18 15.85
N ASP A 201 -23.65 2.29 16.59
CA ASP A 201 -22.46 3.02 16.16
C ASP A 201 -22.03 2.57 14.75
N PRO A 202 -21.83 3.49 13.79
CA PRO A 202 -21.46 3.15 12.42
C PRO A 202 -20.24 2.23 12.34
N GLU A 203 -19.28 2.32 13.25
CA GLU A 203 -18.07 1.48 13.23
C GLU A 203 -18.37 0.02 13.60
N VAL A 204 -19.40 -0.21 14.43
CA VAL A 204 -19.88 -1.57 14.78
C VAL A 204 -20.54 -2.20 13.56
N VAL A 205 -21.39 -1.45 12.86
CA VAL A 205 -22.06 -1.92 11.63
C VAL A 205 -21.03 -2.27 10.55
N ILE A 206 -20.02 -1.41 10.35
CA ILE A 206 -18.92 -1.68 9.41
C ILE A 206 -18.16 -2.96 9.80
N THR A 207 -17.91 -3.17 11.09
CA THR A 207 -17.23 -4.37 11.56
C THR A 207 -18.05 -5.63 11.32
N ASP A 208 -19.35 -5.60 11.56
CA ASP A 208 -20.20 -6.76 11.36
C ASP A 208 -20.40 -7.07 9.87
N GLN A 209 -20.50 -6.04 9.02
CA GLN A 209 -20.45 -6.19 7.57
C GLN A 209 -19.12 -6.80 7.11
N ALA A 210 -17.99 -6.32 7.64
CA ALA A 210 -16.67 -6.85 7.29
C ALA A 210 -16.51 -8.32 7.66
N LYS A 211 -17.05 -8.74 8.82
CA LYS A 211 -17.10 -10.16 9.23
C LYS A 211 -17.92 -11.00 8.24
N LYS A 212 -19.08 -10.51 7.80
CA LYS A 212 -19.91 -11.21 6.80
C LYS A 212 -19.15 -11.44 5.49
N VAL A 213 -18.48 -10.41 4.97
CA VAL A 213 -17.67 -10.51 3.76
C VAL A 213 -16.51 -11.50 3.94
N LEU A 214 -15.83 -11.48 5.09
CA LEU A 214 -14.74 -12.41 5.39
C LEU A 214 -15.23 -13.86 5.48
N THR A 215 -16.37 -14.09 6.13
CA THR A 215 -17.01 -15.40 6.20
C THR A 215 -17.34 -15.93 4.80
N HIS A 216 -17.89 -15.08 3.93
CA HIS A 216 -18.17 -15.45 2.55
C HIS A 216 -16.89 -15.80 1.78
N LEU A 217 -15.83 -14.99 1.90
CA LEU A 217 -14.53 -15.30 1.29
C LEU A 217 -14.00 -16.68 1.70
N ASN A 218 -14.06 -17.00 2.99
CA ASN A 218 -13.62 -18.29 3.51
C ASN A 218 -14.46 -19.44 2.93
N GLN A 219 -15.78 -19.29 2.89
CA GLN A 219 -16.68 -20.29 2.32
C GLN A 219 -16.44 -20.50 0.82
N THR A 220 -16.33 -19.44 0.03
CA THR A 220 -16.18 -19.50 -1.43
C THR A 220 -14.81 -20.03 -1.85
N THR A 221 -13.75 -19.69 -1.12
CA THR A 221 -12.37 -20.09 -1.48
C THR A 221 -11.91 -21.39 -0.81
N GLY A 222 -12.59 -21.84 0.25
CA GLY A 222 -12.12 -22.92 1.12
C GLY A 222 -11.03 -22.47 2.10
N SER A 223 -10.79 -21.17 2.23
CA SER A 223 -9.78 -20.59 3.13
C SER A 223 -10.29 -20.49 4.57
N ARG A 224 -9.38 -20.25 5.51
CA ARG A 224 -9.68 -20.11 6.95
C ARG A 224 -9.07 -18.84 7.55
N PHE A 225 -9.25 -17.71 6.88
CA PHE A 225 -8.78 -16.42 7.37
C PHE A 225 -9.50 -16.03 8.67
N GLN A 226 -8.71 -15.71 9.68
CA GLN A 226 -9.23 -15.36 11.01
C GLN A 226 -9.73 -13.91 11.05
N VAL A 227 -10.67 -13.66 11.97
CA VAL A 227 -11.20 -12.34 12.30
C VAL A 227 -10.14 -11.57 13.09
N CYS A 228 -9.10 -11.10 12.42
CA CYS A 228 -8.00 -10.34 13.00
C CYS A 228 -7.84 -8.98 12.29
N LYS A 229 -7.03 -8.10 12.88
CA LYS A 229 -6.80 -6.75 12.37
C LYS A 229 -6.39 -6.76 10.89
N THR A 230 -5.42 -7.59 10.51
CA THR A 230 -4.88 -7.63 9.14
C THR A 230 -5.91 -8.12 8.11
N SER A 231 -6.74 -9.12 8.44
CA SER A 231 -7.79 -9.63 7.54
C SER A 231 -8.92 -8.63 7.36
N LEU A 232 -9.34 -7.96 8.44
CA LEU A 232 -10.50 -7.07 8.41
C LEU A 232 -10.16 -5.67 7.91
N GLU A 233 -8.93 -5.17 8.11
CA GLU A 233 -8.60 -3.77 7.81
C GLU A 233 -8.85 -3.42 6.34
N HIS A 234 -8.47 -4.30 5.41
CA HIS A 234 -8.69 -4.05 3.99
C HIS A 234 -10.17 -4.01 3.62
N ILE A 235 -10.99 -4.89 4.21
CA ILE A 235 -12.44 -4.94 3.99
C ILE A 235 -13.12 -3.70 4.59
N ARG A 236 -12.81 -3.38 5.85
CA ARG A 236 -13.30 -2.17 6.54
C ARG A 236 -12.92 -0.91 5.78
N ALA A 237 -11.70 -0.83 5.27
CA ALA A 237 -11.26 0.31 4.46
C ALA A 237 -12.15 0.48 3.21
N ARG A 238 -12.53 -0.60 2.52
CA ARG A 238 -13.46 -0.50 1.38
C ARG A 238 -14.87 -0.06 1.83
N LEU A 239 -15.36 -0.56 2.96
CA LEU A 239 -16.67 -0.17 3.50
C LEU A 239 -16.70 1.32 3.88
N ARG A 240 -15.62 1.83 4.47
CA ARG A 240 -15.48 3.27 4.80
C ARG A 240 -15.39 4.16 3.56
N GLU A 241 -14.90 3.62 2.44
CA GLU A 241 -14.90 4.32 1.14
C GLU A 241 -16.29 4.31 0.46
N GLY A 242 -17.28 3.61 1.03
CA GLY A 242 -18.66 3.60 0.54
C GLY A 242 -19.01 2.41 -0.35
N PHE A 243 -18.12 1.44 -0.52
CA PHE A 243 -18.44 0.20 -1.23
C PHE A 243 -19.37 -0.68 -0.37
N THR A 244 -20.32 -1.33 -1.03
CA THR A 244 -21.30 -2.18 -0.35
C THR A 244 -20.75 -3.59 -0.08
N PRO A 245 -21.23 -4.28 0.97
CA PRO A 245 -20.88 -5.68 1.21
C PRO A 245 -21.20 -6.59 0.02
N GLU A 246 -22.29 -6.31 -0.70
CA GLU A 246 -22.74 -7.06 -1.86
C GLU A 246 -21.76 -6.96 -3.03
N GLU A 247 -21.22 -5.77 -3.29
CA GLU A 247 -20.15 -5.56 -4.28
C GLU A 247 -18.87 -6.33 -3.92
N MET A 248 -18.52 -6.39 -2.63
CA MET A 248 -17.34 -7.13 -2.17
C MET A 248 -17.53 -8.65 -2.34
N VAL A 249 -18.71 -9.16 -2.02
CA VAL A 249 -19.12 -10.55 -2.27
C VAL A 249 -19.01 -10.88 -3.76
N MET A 250 -19.50 -10.00 -4.63
CA MET A 250 -19.41 -10.18 -6.08
C MET A 250 -17.96 -10.23 -6.58
N VAL A 251 -17.08 -9.38 -6.06
CA VAL A 251 -15.64 -9.41 -6.37
C VAL A 251 -15.00 -10.72 -5.94
N ILE A 252 -15.41 -11.27 -4.79
CA ILE A 252 -14.93 -12.58 -4.30
C ILE A 252 -15.34 -13.69 -5.29
N ASP A 253 -16.62 -13.74 -5.65
CA ASP A 253 -17.15 -14.78 -6.56
C ASP A 253 -16.47 -14.70 -7.93
N TYR A 254 -16.40 -13.51 -8.50
CA TYR A 254 -15.70 -13.28 -9.75
C TYR A 254 -14.23 -13.70 -9.68
N SER A 255 -13.54 -13.38 -8.59
CA SER A 255 -12.11 -13.72 -8.42
C SER A 255 -11.91 -15.22 -8.24
N LYS A 256 -12.81 -15.89 -7.50
CA LYS A 256 -12.82 -17.35 -7.39
C LYS A 256 -13.06 -18.00 -8.74
N GLU A 257 -13.98 -17.50 -9.54
CA GLU A 257 -14.23 -18.02 -10.89
C GLU A 257 -13.02 -17.79 -11.82
N LYS A 258 -12.40 -16.60 -11.72
CA LYS A 258 -11.27 -16.21 -12.56
C LYS A 258 -10.02 -17.05 -12.32
N TRP A 259 -9.71 -17.31 -11.05
CA TRP A 259 -8.40 -17.82 -10.59
C TRP A 259 -8.48 -19.07 -9.71
N GLY A 260 -9.67 -19.51 -9.31
CA GLY A 260 -9.84 -20.60 -8.35
C GLY A 260 -9.42 -21.97 -8.86
N ALA A 261 -9.41 -22.19 -10.18
CA ALA A 261 -8.90 -23.41 -10.81
C ALA A 261 -7.38 -23.39 -11.00
N ASP A 262 -6.77 -22.21 -11.07
CA ASP A 262 -5.34 -22.03 -11.27
C ASP A 262 -4.62 -22.09 -9.91
N ILE A 263 -3.98 -23.23 -9.60
CA ILE A 263 -3.31 -23.47 -8.31
C ILE A 263 -2.38 -22.30 -7.91
N LYS A 264 -1.60 -21.77 -8.87
CA LYS A 264 -0.69 -20.64 -8.63
C LYS A 264 -1.42 -19.33 -8.33
N MET A 265 -2.58 -19.10 -8.94
CA MET A 265 -3.32 -17.86 -8.78
C MET A 265 -4.25 -17.89 -7.57
N ALA A 266 -4.71 -19.09 -7.18
CA ALA A 266 -5.56 -19.29 -6.01
C ALA A 266 -4.91 -18.84 -4.70
N GLU A 267 -3.57 -18.88 -4.59
CA GLU A 267 -2.81 -18.36 -3.44
C GLU A 267 -3.07 -16.86 -3.18
N TYR A 268 -3.43 -16.11 -4.23
CA TYR A 268 -3.75 -14.68 -4.14
C TYR A 268 -5.23 -14.40 -3.83
N LEU A 269 -6.05 -15.40 -3.51
CA LEU A 269 -7.44 -15.20 -3.10
C LEU A 269 -7.52 -14.93 -1.58
N ARG A 270 -6.97 -13.79 -1.16
CA ARG A 270 -6.91 -13.35 0.25
C ARG A 270 -7.42 -11.93 0.44
N PRO A 271 -7.83 -11.51 1.65
CA PRO A 271 -8.34 -10.17 1.87
C PRO A 271 -7.34 -9.07 1.45
N THR A 272 -6.06 -9.29 1.74
CA THR A 272 -4.98 -8.33 1.48
C THR A 272 -4.69 -8.09 0.01
N THR A 273 -5.13 -8.96 -0.90
CA THR A 273 -4.90 -8.84 -2.36
C THR A 273 -6.16 -8.42 -3.09
N LEU A 274 -7.32 -8.97 -2.70
CA LEU A 274 -8.60 -8.66 -3.31
C LEU A 274 -9.07 -7.25 -2.98
N PHE A 275 -8.83 -6.78 -1.75
CA PHE A 275 -9.31 -5.50 -1.25
C PHE A 275 -8.20 -4.42 -1.15
N ILE A 276 -7.16 -4.52 -2.00
CA ILE A 276 -6.14 -3.47 -2.13
C ILE A 276 -6.76 -2.24 -2.80
N PRO A 277 -6.52 -1.01 -2.29
CA PRO A 277 -7.10 0.20 -2.85
C PRO A 277 -6.83 0.42 -4.34
N SER A 278 -5.62 0.12 -4.80
CA SER A 278 -5.23 0.34 -6.20
C SER A 278 -5.95 -0.56 -7.20
N ASN A 279 -6.37 -1.76 -6.76
CA ASN A 279 -6.84 -2.81 -7.68
C ASN A 279 -8.34 -3.11 -7.51
N PHE A 280 -8.89 -2.88 -6.32
CA PHE A 280 -10.27 -3.21 -6.00
C PHE A 280 -11.29 -2.60 -6.98
N PRO A 281 -11.20 -1.30 -7.37
CA PRO A 281 -12.12 -0.73 -8.36
C PRO A 281 -12.09 -1.45 -9.70
N GLY A 282 -10.91 -1.90 -10.16
CA GLY A 282 -10.77 -2.65 -11.40
C GLY A 282 -11.36 -4.06 -11.31
N TYR A 283 -11.24 -4.70 -10.15
CA TYR A 283 -11.93 -5.99 -9.91
C TYR A 283 -13.43 -5.82 -9.87
N LEU A 284 -13.94 -4.79 -9.18
CA LEU A 284 -15.36 -4.49 -9.13
C LEU A 284 -15.94 -4.21 -10.51
N GLN A 285 -15.27 -3.42 -11.34
CA GLN A 285 -15.69 -3.19 -12.73
C GLN A 285 -15.77 -4.48 -13.54
N SER A 286 -14.80 -5.38 -13.34
CA SER A 286 -14.79 -6.67 -14.04
C SER A 286 -15.89 -7.61 -13.54
N ALA A 287 -16.11 -7.63 -12.22
CA ALA A 287 -17.15 -8.40 -11.56
C ALA A 287 -18.55 -7.95 -12.02
N ASN A 288 -18.79 -6.63 -12.12
CA ASN A 288 -20.03 -6.09 -12.66
C ASN A 288 -20.30 -6.53 -14.10
N ARG A 289 -19.26 -6.54 -14.96
CA ARG A 289 -19.40 -7.04 -16.35
C ARG A 289 -19.69 -8.53 -16.39
N TRP A 290 -19.05 -9.31 -15.51
CA TRP A 290 -19.29 -10.74 -15.39
C TRP A 290 -20.70 -11.05 -14.87
N ASP A 291 -21.17 -10.30 -13.89
CA ASP A 291 -22.53 -10.39 -13.34
C ASP A 291 -23.58 -10.01 -14.39
N SER A 292 -23.38 -8.90 -15.10
CA SER A 292 -24.25 -8.46 -16.21
C SER A 292 -24.28 -9.46 -17.38
N ALA A 293 -23.22 -10.27 -17.54
CA ALA A 293 -23.16 -11.33 -18.54
C ALA A 293 -23.82 -12.65 -18.08
N GLY A 294 -24.45 -12.66 -16.90
CA GLY A 294 -25.12 -13.83 -16.33
C GLY A 294 -24.17 -14.79 -15.60
N ARG A 295 -23.05 -14.28 -15.09
CA ARG A 295 -22.03 -15.05 -14.34
C ARG A 295 -21.55 -16.31 -15.09
N PRO A 296 -21.05 -16.17 -16.33
CA PRO A 296 -20.59 -17.32 -17.11
C PRO A 296 -19.41 -18.01 -16.43
N GLU A 297 -19.39 -19.34 -16.50
CA GLU A 297 -18.26 -20.14 -16.03
C GLU A 297 -16.97 -19.78 -16.79
N ARG A 298 -15.82 -19.95 -16.13
CA ARG A 298 -14.51 -19.56 -16.66
C ARG A 298 -14.20 -20.16 -18.02
N LYS A 299 -14.66 -21.38 -18.28
CA LYS A 299 -14.52 -22.11 -19.55
C LYS A 299 -15.21 -21.42 -20.73
N ASP A 300 -16.22 -20.60 -20.45
CA ASP A 300 -17.02 -19.90 -21.45
C ASP A 300 -16.48 -18.50 -21.77
N TRP A 301 -15.48 -18.04 -21.01
CA TRP A 301 -14.91 -16.72 -21.21
C TRP A 301 -14.18 -16.69 -22.55
N GLY A 302 -14.69 -15.85 -23.47
CA GLY A 302 -14.16 -15.72 -24.82
C GLY A 302 -14.88 -16.55 -25.89
N ARG A 303 -15.85 -17.42 -25.54
CA ARG A 303 -16.69 -18.08 -26.56
C ARG A 303 -17.50 -17.08 -27.39
N ALA A 304 -17.95 -15.99 -26.77
CA ALA A 304 -18.62 -14.89 -27.46
C ALA A 304 -17.70 -14.11 -28.44
N ARG A 305 -16.37 -14.24 -28.33
CA ARG A 305 -15.38 -13.57 -29.19
C ARG A 305 -14.94 -14.41 -30.39
N LYS A 306 -15.57 -15.56 -30.66
CA LYS A 306 -15.41 -16.23 -31.96
C LYS A 306 -16.18 -15.46 -33.03
N HIS A 307 -15.72 -14.25 -33.33
CA HIS A 307 -16.01 -13.62 -34.62
C HIS A 307 -15.30 -14.49 -35.64
N ASP A 308 -16.05 -15.27 -36.40
CA ASP A 308 -15.51 -15.95 -37.58
C ASP A 308 -15.13 -14.86 -38.59
N PRO A 309 -13.84 -14.60 -38.84
CA PRO A 309 -13.42 -13.54 -39.77
C PRO A 309 -13.90 -13.80 -41.20
N MET A 310 -14.34 -15.02 -41.53
CA MET A 310 -14.92 -15.38 -42.82
C MET A 310 -16.46 -15.23 -42.87
N LYS A 311 -17.12 -14.95 -41.75
CA LYS A 311 -18.58 -14.80 -41.69
C LYS A 311 -18.96 -13.35 -41.96
N PHE A 312 -18.98 -12.98 -43.24
CA PHE A 312 -19.55 -11.71 -43.68
C PHE A 312 -21.07 -11.72 -43.48
N GLY A 313 -21.61 -10.62 -42.97
CA GLY A 313 -23.07 -10.40 -42.96
C GLY A 313 -23.62 -10.34 -44.39
N PRO A 314 -24.94 -10.46 -44.57
CA PRO A 314 -25.55 -10.27 -45.88
C PRO A 314 -25.13 -8.91 -46.47
N VAL A 315 -24.76 -8.91 -47.75
CA VAL A 315 -24.35 -7.69 -48.47
C VAL A 315 -25.48 -6.69 -48.42
N ASP A 316 -25.21 -5.49 -47.89
CA ASP A 316 -26.16 -4.39 -47.94
C ASP A 316 -26.28 -3.90 -49.39
N THR A 317 -27.37 -4.26 -50.06
CA THR A 317 -27.65 -3.84 -51.43
C THR A 317 -28.41 -2.52 -51.49
N LYS A 318 -28.56 -1.80 -50.36
CA LYS A 318 -29.20 -0.49 -50.37
C LYS A 318 -28.30 0.52 -51.05
N ILE A 319 -28.76 1.01 -52.20
CA ILE A 319 -28.12 2.11 -52.93
C ILE A 319 -28.23 3.37 -52.03
N PRO A 320 -27.11 4.02 -51.70
CA PRO A 320 -27.13 5.24 -50.91
C PRO A 320 -27.97 6.33 -51.60
N GLU A 321 -28.73 7.06 -50.79
CA GLU A 321 -29.60 8.13 -51.29
C GLU A 321 -28.78 9.16 -52.07
N GLY A 322 -29.12 9.34 -53.36
CA GLY A 322 -28.40 10.23 -54.29
C GLY A 322 -27.54 9.54 -55.35
N PHE A 323 -27.29 8.22 -55.24
CA PHE A 323 -26.68 7.45 -56.33
C PHE A 323 -27.78 6.97 -57.30
N ARG A 324 -27.80 7.49 -58.53
CA ARG A 324 -28.58 6.88 -59.63
C ARG A 324 -27.71 5.81 -60.29
N GLY A 325 -28.25 4.59 -60.36
CA GLY A 325 -27.62 3.45 -61.04
C GLY A 325 -27.51 3.63 -62.54
#